data_AF-A0A257L2U4-F1
#
_entry.id   AF-A0A257L2U4-F1
#
_cell.length_a   1.000
_cell.length_b   1.000
_cell.length_c   1.000
_cell.angle_alpha   90.00
_cell.angle_beta   90.00
_cell.angle_gamma   90.00
#
_symmetry.space_group_name_H-M   'P 1'
#
loop_
_entity.id
_entity.type
_entity.pdbx_description
1 polymer ?
#
loop_
_entity_poly.entity_id
_entity_poly.type
_entity_poly.pdbx_seq_one_letter_code
_entity_poly.pdbx_strand_id
1 'polypeptide(L)'
;MSRNREAGAPPSGPTPSAALPLALLATGVVAALLASQQLLSAWLSALAMLLVAAGALLSGALWGRQRQQQRVHEARQQLQLLGQLVDLWQWQTDAEHRLVRLQPPQRAPASAWVEGAFSGQALWQRFDDDEHTLKPRMLSQSPLTDLLVRQASPAGRRDWRLRGVPRFDHQGRFAGYLGVAEPTEVAEAQAAAQQGLESLLTEGPAALCLATPSPDGTGWVLRRANPAARTL
;
A
#
# COMPACT_ATOMS: atom_id res chain seq x y z
N MET A 1 -42.70 12.52 -32.48
CA MET A 1 -43.42 11.94 -31.32
C MET A 1 -42.34 11.50 -30.33
N SER A 2 -41.73 12.35 -29.50
CA SER A 2 -42.22 13.34 -28.52
C SER A 2 -42.69 12.71 -27.21
N ARG A 3 -41.99 13.05 -26.09
CA ARG A 3 -42.23 12.81 -24.62
C ARG A 3 -41.45 11.63 -24.00
N ASN A 4 -40.88 11.68 -22.79
CA ASN A 4 -40.60 12.70 -21.75
C ASN A 4 -39.59 12.00 -20.80
N ARG A 5 -38.38 12.51 -20.50
CA ARG A 5 -38.00 13.27 -19.29
C ARG A 5 -38.49 12.72 -17.94
N GLU A 6 -37.57 12.16 -17.15
CA GLU A 6 -37.32 12.36 -15.70
C GLU A 6 -36.10 11.48 -15.31
N ALA A 7 -34.91 12.04 -15.09
CA ALA A 7 -34.43 12.72 -13.88
C ALA A 7 -33.92 11.74 -12.79
N GLY A 8 -32.60 11.52 -12.78
CA GLY A 8 -31.86 10.82 -11.74
C GLY A 8 -30.40 11.28 -11.73
N ALA A 9 -30.18 12.53 -11.30
CA ALA A 9 -28.87 13.14 -11.20
C ALA A 9 -28.04 12.49 -10.07
N PRO A 10 -26.70 12.39 -10.22
CA PRO A 10 -25.81 11.99 -9.13
C PRO A 10 -25.68 13.09 -8.07
N PRO A 11 -25.38 12.77 -6.80
CA PRO A 11 -25.19 13.75 -5.75
C PRO A 11 -23.95 14.61 -6.06
N SER A 12 -24.22 15.88 -6.36
CA SER A 12 -23.23 16.96 -6.39
C SER A 12 -22.54 17.07 -5.04
N GLY A 13 -21.24 16.78 -5.01
CA GLY A 13 -20.37 17.16 -3.90
C GLY A 13 -20.40 18.67 -3.67
N PRO A 14 -20.14 19.15 -2.44
CA PRO A 14 -20.15 20.56 -2.13
C PRO A 14 -19.06 21.28 -2.94
N THR A 15 -19.48 22.12 -3.88
CA THR A 15 -18.63 23.03 -4.65
C THR A 15 -17.98 24.07 -3.72
N PRO A 16 -16.64 24.13 -3.61
CA PRO A 16 -15.96 25.22 -2.92
C PRO A 16 -15.69 26.35 -3.91
N SER A 17 -16.70 27.11 -4.35
CA SER A 17 -16.45 28.14 -5.39
C SER A 17 -17.40 29.33 -5.44
N ALA A 18 -18.10 29.67 -4.35
CA ALA A 18 -18.94 30.89 -4.33
C ALA A 18 -18.73 31.78 -3.10
N ALA A 19 -18.13 31.28 -2.01
CA ALA A 19 -17.95 32.08 -0.79
C ALA A 19 -16.74 33.03 -0.85
N LEU A 20 -15.72 32.72 -1.65
CA LEU A 20 -14.49 33.52 -1.77
C LEU A 20 -14.69 34.90 -2.44
N PRO A 21 -15.41 35.05 -3.56
CA PRO A 21 -15.61 36.38 -4.15
C PRO A 21 -16.61 37.23 -3.35
N LEU A 22 -17.59 36.61 -2.68
CA LEU A 22 -18.57 37.31 -1.85
C LEU A 22 -17.95 37.86 -0.55
N ALA A 23 -17.01 37.13 0.05
CA ALA A 23 -16.25 37.60 1.21
C ALA A 23 -15.30 38.76 0.86
N LEU A 24 -14.70 38.75 -0.34
CA LEU A 24 -13.83 39.84 -0.85
C LEU A 24 -14.62 41.10 -1.23
N LEU A 25 -15.81 40.95 -1.82
CA LEU A 25 -16.69 42.10 -2.12
C LEU A 25 -17.28 42.70 -0.85
N ALA A 26 -17.66 41.89 0.14
CA ALA A 26 -18.16 42.39 1.42
C ALA A 26 -17.09 43.18 2.20
N THR A 27 -15.82 42.77 2.13
CA THR A 27 -14.71 43.50 2.79
C THR A 27 -14.40 44.82 2.09
N GLY A 28 -14.47 44.89 0.76
CA GLY A 28 -14.30 46.15 0.01
C GLY A 28 -15.39 47.18 0.30
N VAL A 29 -16.65 46.75 0.39
CA VAL A 29 -17.81 47.63 0.67
C VAL A 29 -17.79 48.15 2.11
N VAL A 30 -17.38 47.33 3.08
CA VAL A 30 -17.23 47.76 4.48
C VAL A 30 -16.06 48.74 4.65
N ALA A 31 -14.94 48.54 3.95
CA ALA A 31 -13.82 49.50 3.94
C ALA A 31 -14.20 50.85 3.31
N ALA A 32 -15.00 50.84 2.25
CA ALA A 32 -15.49 52.07 1.59
C ALA A 32 -16.52 52.83 2.45
N LEU A 33 -17.41 52.14 3.16
CA LEU A 33 -18.37 52.77 4.08
C LEU A 33 -17.70 53.36 5.32
N LEU A 34 -16.63 52.73 5.83
CA LEU A 34 -15.85 53.21 6.98
C LEU A 34 -14.97 54.42 6.63
N ALA A 35 -14.50 54.54 5.38
CA ALA A 35 -13.78 55.72 4.90
C ALA A 35 -14.67 56.97 4.77
N SER A 36 -16.00 56.79 4.66
CA SER A 36 -16.97 57.89 4.53
C SER A 36 -17.39 58.52 5.88
N GLN A 37 -17.05 57.90 7.01
CA GLN A 37 -17.34 58.40 8.36
C GLN A 37 -16.02 58.84 9.02
N GLN A 38 -15.62 60.07 8.72
CA GLN A 38 -14.38 60.77 9.11
C GLN A 38 -14.17 60.97 10.63
N LEU A 39 -14.83 60.17 11.49
CA LEU A 39 -14.74 60.27 12.96
C LEU A 39 -14.25 58.98 13.66
N LEU A 40 -14.00 57.87 12.94
CA LEU A 40 -13.36 56.69 13.53
C LEU A 40 -11.85 56.72 13.24
N SER A 41 -11.15 57.33 14.18
CA SER A 41 -9.69 57.38 14.39
C SER A 41 -8.86 56.28 13.69
N ALA A 42 -7.87 56.71 12.89
CA ALA A 42 -7.00 55.86 12.05
C ALA A 42 -6.33 54.65 12.72
N TRP A 43 -6.21 54.62 14.05
CA TRP A 43 -5.70 53.47 14.79
C TRP A 43 -6.66 52.27 14.77
N LEU A 44 -7.98 52.50 14.72
CA LEU A 44 -8.99 51.43 14.65
C LEU A 44 -8.99 50.73 13.29
N SER A 45 -8.83 51.48 12.19
CA SER A 45 -8.71 50.90 10.86
C SER A 45 -7.42 50.09 10.70
N ALA A 46 -6.30 50.58 11.26
CA ALA A 46 -5.05 49.84 11.30
C ALA A 46 -5.17 48.51 12.10
N LEU A 47 -5.86 48.54 13.25
CA LEU A 47 -6.12 47.34 14.05
C LEU A 47 -6.99 46.32 13.28
N ALA A 48 -8.02 46.79 12.58
CA ALA A 48 -8.88 45.94 11.76
C ALA A 48 -8.11 45.26 10.62
N MET A 49 -7.24 45.99 9.89
CA MET A 49 -6.39 45.40 8.86
C MET A 49 -5.43 44.35 9.43
N LEU A 50 -4.86 44.61 10.61
CA LEU A 50 -3.96 43.67 11.28
C LEU A 50 -4.68 42.38 11.68
N LEU A 51 -5.91 42.47 12.21
CA LEU A 51 -6.73 41.30 12.54
C LEU A 51 -7.10 40.47 11.31
N VAL A 52 -7.44 41.14 10.19
CA VAL A 52 -7.75 40.45 8.92
C VAL A 52 -6.51 39.74 8.38
N ALA A 53 -5.36 40.42 8.37
CA ALA A 53 -4.09 39.82 7.95
C ALA A 53 -3.70 38.62 8.84
N ALA A 54 -3.86 38.75 10.16
CA ALA A 54 -3.63 37.65 11.09
C ALA A 54 -4.58 36.47 10.82
N GLY A 55 -5.87 36.73 10.58
CA GLY A 55 -6.86 35.71 10.22
C GLY A 55 -6.50 34.98 8.92
N ALA A 56 -6.06 35.70 7.89
CA ALA A 56 -5.61 35.12 6.63
C ALA A 56 -4.35 34.25 6.79
N LEU A 57 -3.38 34.68 7.59
CA LEU A 57 -2.17 33.90 7.88
C LEU A 57 -2.48 32.62 8.68
N LEU A 58 -3.33 32.72 9.70
CA LEU A 58 -3.72 31.58 10.53
C LEU A 58 -4.52 30.54 9.72
N SER A 59 -5.48 31.00 8.92
CA SER A 59 -6.25 30.11 8.03
C SER A 59 -5.35 29.44 6.98
N GLY A 60 -4.40 30.17 6.39
CA GLY A 60 -3.39 29.60 5.50
C GLY A 60 -2.51 28.54 6.17
N ALA A 61 -2.03 28.80 7.40
CA ALA A 61 -1.21 27.86 8.15
C ALA A 61 -1.98 26.59 8.55
N LEU A 62 -3.24 26.74 8.99
CA LEU A 62 -4.12 25.62 9.33
C LEU A 62 -4.43 24.77 8.08
N TRP A 63 -4.73 25.42 6.96
CA TRP A 63 -4.98 24.72 5.70
C TRP A 63 -3.74 23.97 5.20
N GLY A 64 -2.56 24.58 5.34
CA GLY A 64 -1.28 23.93 5.06
C GLY A 64 -1.07 22.68 5.91
N ARG A 65 -1.31 22.75 7.22
CA ARG A 65 -1.19 21.60 8.14
C ARG A 65 -2.17 20.49 7.79
N GLN A 66 -3.43 20.81 7.51
CA GLN A 66 -4.44 19.83 7.12
C GLN A 66 -4.04 19.10 5.84
N ARG A 67 -3.51 19.83 4.84
CA ARG A 67 -3.06 19.22 3.59
C ARG A 67 -1.86 18.30 3.77
N GLN A 68 -0.93 18.64 4.68
CA GLN A 68 0.18 17.75 5.03
C GLN A 68 -0.31 16.47 5.73
N GLN A 69 -1.26 16.62 6.66
CA GLN A 69 -1.87 15.47 7.32
C GLN A 69 -2.58 14.57 6.29
N GLN A 70 -3.38 15.13 5.39
CA GLN A 70 -4.07 14.38 4.34
C GLN A 70 -3.10 13.57 3.49
N ARG A 71 -2.01 14.18 3.00
CA ARG A 71 -0.98 13.48 2.22
C ARG A 71 -0.38 12.29 2.96
N VAL A 72 -0.10 12.43 4.25
CA VAL A 72 0.44 11.33 5.07
C VAL A 72 -0.60 10.22 5.25
N HIS A 73 -1.88 10.58 5.44
CA HIS A 73 -2.95 9.60 5.58
C HIS A 73 -3.17 8.83 4.27
N GLU A 74 -3.25 9.53 3.15
CA GLU A 74 -3.39 8.94 1.81
C GLU A 74 -2.22 8.00 1.49
N ALA A 75 -0.98 8.44 1.72
CA ALA A 75 0.20 7.62 1.49
C ALA A 75 0.21 6.35 2.37
N ARG A 76 -0.21 6.45 3.63
CA ARG A 76 -0.34 5.30 4.54
C ARG A 76 -1.43 4.33 4.06
N GLN A 77 -2.57 4.85 3.66
CA GLN A 77 -3.67 4.03 3.14
C GLN A 77 -3.25 3.30 1.86
N GLN A 78 -2.60 3.99 0.92
CA GLN A 78 -2.06 3.37 -0.29
C GLN A 78 -1.04 2.27 0.04
N LEU A 79 -0.12 2.51 0.98
CA LEU A 79 0.86 1.50 1.39
C LEU A 79 0.20 0.28 2.06
N GLN A 80 -0.85 0.50 2.85
CA GLN A 80 -1.64 -0.57 3.46
C GLN A 80 -2.37 -1.40 2.40
N LEU A 81 -3.01 -0.76 1.42
CA LEU A 81 -3.68 -1.44 0.31
C LEU A 81 -2.69 -2.22 -0.56
N LEU A 82 -1.51 -1.67 -0.86
CA LEU A 82 -0.46 -2.40 -1.57
C LEU A 82 0.03 -3.61 -0.77
N GLY A 83 0.23 -3.45 0.55
CA GLY A 83 0.59 -4.56 1.43
C GLY A 83 -0.49 -5.64 1.51
N GLN A 84 -1.76 -5.27 1.33
CA GLN A 84 -2.89 -6.20 1.28
C GLN A 84 -2.92 -7.05 0.00
N LEU A 85 -2.35 -6.56 -1.10
CA LEU A 85 -2.27 -7.29 -2.37
C LEU A 85 -1.13 -8.32 -2.41
N VAL A 86 -0.16 -8.21 -1.50
CA VAL A 86 0.97 -9.14 -1.41
C VAL A 86 0.52 -10.43 -0.74
N ASP A 87 0.50 -11.53 -1.52
CA ASP A 87 0.15 -12.88 -1.05
C ASP A 87 1.35 -13.60 -0.40
N LEU A 88 2.19 -12.85 0.31
CA LEU A 88 3.37 -13.34 1.02
C LEU A 88 3.26 -13.00 2.51
N TRP A 89 3.99 -13.76 3.34
CA TRP A 89 4.09 -13.45 4.75
C TRP A 89 4.90 -12.18 4.94
N GLN A 90 4.38 -11.19 5.66
CA GLN A 90 5.07 -9.93 5.92
C GLN A 90 5.73 -9.99 7.29
N TRP A 91 7.00 -9.63 7.38
CA TRP A 91 7.74 -9.61 8.63
C TRP A 91 8.48 -8.30 8.85
N GLN A 92 8.68 -7.94 10.11
CA GLN A 92 9.38 -6.72 10.51
C GLN A 92 10.18 -6.97 11.78
N THR A 93 11.37 -6.37 11.87
CA THR A 93 12.17 -6.35 13.10
C THR A 93 12.31 -4.95 13.69
N ASP A 94 12.68 -4.87 14.96
CA ASP A 94 13.22 -3.65 15.59
C ASP A 94 14.73 -3.47 15.30
N ALA A 95 15.32 -2.44 15.91
CA ALA A 95 16.74 -2.09 15.78
C ALA A 95 17.67 -3.17 16.37
N GLU A 96 17.20 -3.94 17.35
CA GLU A 96 17.89 -5.10 17.93
C GLU A 96 17.64 -6.40 17.15
N HIS A 97 17.02 -6.29 15.96
CA HIS A 97 16.68 -7.40 15.06
C HIS A 97 15.67 -8.41 15.64
N ARG A 98 14.92 -8.03 16.67
CA ARG A 98 13.83 -8.84 17.23
C ARG A 98 12.60 -8.73 16.36
N LEU A 99 11.92 -9.85 16.14
CA LEU A 99 10.73 -9.93 15.32
C LEU A 99 9.56 -9.22 16.03
N VAL A 100 9.13 -8.08 15.51
CA VAL A 100 8.02 -7.28 16.08
C VAL A 100 6.68 -7.53 15.37
N ARG A 101 6.73 -7.97 14.11
CA ARG A 101 5.54 -8.27 13.31
C ARG A 101 5.85 -9.45 12.40
N LEU A 102 4.94 -10.43 12.37
CA LEU A 102 4.90 -11.50 11.38
C LEU A 102 3.43 -11.73 11.05
N GLN A 103 3.00 -11.26 9.88
CA GLN A 103 1.62 -11.32 9.45
C GLN A 103 1.48 -12.26 8.25
N PRO A 104 0.58 -13.26 8.30
CA PRO A 104 0.31 -14.11 7.16
C PRO A 104 -0.42 -13.33 6.05
N PRO A 105 -0.39 -13.82 4.80
CA PRO A 105 -1.15 -13.20 3.73
C PRO A 105 -2.65 -13.29 4.00
N GLN A 106 -3.45 -12.39 3.40
CA GLN A 106 -4.89 -12.30 3.68
C GLN A 106 -5.67 -13.59 3.37
N ARG A 107 -5.19 -14.40 2.41
CA ARG A 107 -5.81 -15.67 2.03
C ARG A 107 -5.37 -16.86 2.91
N ALA A 108 -4.47 -16.64 3.86
CA ALA A 108 -4.02 -17.71 4.74
C ALA A 108 -5.15 -18.16 5.69
N PRO A 109 -5.18 -19.47 6.05
CA PRO A 109 -6.16 -19.98 6.99
C PRO A 109 -6.05 -19.29 8.35
N ALA A 110 -7.15 -19.25 9.12
CA ALA A 110 -7.18 -18.66 10.46
C ALA A 110 -6.10 -19.24 11.41
N SER A 111 -5.72 -20.51 11.21
CA SER A 111 -4.66 -21.18 11.96
C SER A 111 -3.24 -20.65 11.69
N ALA A 112 -3.02 -19.91 10.59
CA ALA A 112 -1.76 -19.24 10.30
C ALA A 112 -1.58 -17.94 11.09
N TRP A 113 -2.67 -17.38 11.63
CA TRP A 113 -2.66 -16.19 12.47
C TRP A 113 -2.25 -16.58 13.88
N VAL A 114 -0.93 -16.65 14.12
CA VAL A 114 -0.41 -16.77 15.47
C VAL A 114 -0.24 -15.36 16.02
N GLU A 115 -1.32 -14.75 16.51
CA GLU A 115 -1.22 -13.50 17.27
C GLU A 115 -0.39 -13.74 18.53
N GLY A 116 0.69 -12.98 18.71
CA GLY A 116 1.35 -12.80 20.01
C GLY A 116 2.49 -13.74 20.39
N ALA A 117 2.80 -14.82 19.64
CA ALA A 117 3.87 -15.75 20.04
C ALA A 117 5.29 -15.31 19.65
N PHE A 118 5.47 -14.12 19.10
CA PHE A 118 6.74 -13.69 18.49
C PHE A 118 7.55 -12.70 19.35
N SER A 119 7.09 -12.38 20.57
CA SER A 119 7.65 -11.26 21.33
C SER A 119 9.12 -11.50 21.71
N GLY A 120 10.01 -10.78 21.02
CA GLY A 120 11.37 -10.50 21.47
C GLY A 120 12.46 -11.44 20.97
N GLN A 121 12.15 -12.52 20.25
CA GLN A 121 13.20 -13.36 19.63
C GLN A 121 13.79 -12.68 18.39
N ALA A 122 15.10 -12.81 18.21
CA ALA A 122 15.75 -12.32 17.00
C ALA A 122 15.29 -13.13 15.79
N LEU A 123 15.23 -12.50 14.61
CA LEU A 123 14.80 -13.19 13.38
C LEU A 123 15.60 -14.48 13.14
N TRP A 124 16.92 -14.42 13.34
CA TRP A 124 17.84 -15.55 13.17
C TRP A 124 17.71 -16.66 14.23
N GLN A 125 16.99 -16.44 15.33
CA GLN A 125 16.71 -17.50 16.31
C GLN A 125 15.54 -18.37 15.87
N ARG A 126 14.66 -17.82 15.02
CA ARG A 126 13.48 -18.51 14.51
C ARG A 126 13.71 -19.11 13.12
N PHE A 127 14.43 -18.36 12.30
CA PHE A 127 14.83 -18.75 10.96
C PHE A 127 16.33 -18.89 10.95
N ASP A 128 16.86 -20.00 10.46
CA ASP A 128 18.30 -20.15 10.31
C ASP A 128 18.61 -20.83 8.99
N ASP A 129 19.73 -20.46 8.37
CA ASP A 129 20.26 -21.15 7.22
C ASP A 129 21.35 -22.14 7.65
N ASP A 130 21.60 -23.18 6.86
CA ASP A 130 22.62 -24.18 7.21
C ASP A 130 24.01 -23.54 7.39
N GLU A 131 24.28 -22.48 6.63
CA GLU A 131 25.53 -21.73 6.64
C GLU A 131 25.55 -20.62 7.73
N HIS A 132 24.47 -20.43 8.47
CA HIS A 132 24.31 -19.40 9.52
C HIS A 132 24.69 -17.98 9.05
N THR A 133 24.45 -17.67 7.77
CA THR A 133 24.77 -16.38 7.12
C THR A 133 23.74 -15.30 7.40
N LEU A 134 22.54 -15.66 7.88
CA LEU A 134 21.48 -14.69 8.16
C LEU A 134 21.92 -13.65 9.20
N LYS A 135 22.46 -14.12 10.34
CA LYS A 135 22.91 -13.25 11.43
C LYS A 135 24.00 -12.24 10.99
N PRO A 136 25.13 -12.65 10.39
CA PRO A 136 26.16 -11.70 9.96
C PRO A 136 25.65 -10.71 8.92
N ARG A 137 24.78 -11.11 7.98
CA ARG A 137 24.16 -10.18 7.01
C ARG A 137 23.25 -9.15 7.68
N MET A 138 22.50 -9.56 8.69
CA MET A 138 21.65 -8.64 9.45
C MET A 138 22.49 -7.64 10.25
N LEU A 139 23.56 -8.11 10.91
CA LEU A 139 24.51 -7.27 11.66
C LEU A 139 25.25 -6.29 10.75
N SER A 140 25.58 -6.67 9.52
CA SER A 140 26.15 -5.78 8.50
C SER A 140 25.12 -4.86 7.84
N GLN A 141 23.87 -4.85 8.31
CA GLN A 141 22.78 -4.02 7.80
C GLN A 141 22.57 -4.18 6.29
N SER A 142 22.89 -5.37 5.76
CA SER A 142 22.85 -5.65 4.32
C SER A 142 21.47 -6.18 3.90
N PRO A 143 20.98 -5.81 2.70
CA PRO A 143 19.73 -6.36 2.17
C PRO A 143 19.76 -7.89 2.12
N LEU A 144 18.65 -8.52 2.52
CA LEU A 144 18.43 -9.95 2.42
C LEU A 144 17.75 -10.23 1.07
N THR A 145 18.47 -10.86 0.15
CA THR A 145 17.97 -11.17 -1.20
C THR A 145 17.81 -12.67 -1.34
N ASP A 146 16.54 -13.12 -1.42
CA ASP A 146 16.12 -14.51 -1.61
C ASP A 146 16.90 -15.55 -0.78
N LEU A 147 17.07 -15.26 0.51
CA LEU A 147 17.80 -16.14 1.42
C LEU A 147 16.94 -17.36 1.78
N LEU A 148 17.45 -18.55 1.53
CA LEU A 148 16.81 -19.80 1.96
C LEU A 148 17.12 -20.05 3.43
N VAL A 149 16.07 -20.23 4.23
CA VAL A 149 16.16 -20.44 5.68
C VAL A 149 15.17 -21.51 6.12
N ARG A 150 15.46 -22.17 7.24
CA ARG A 150 14.56 -23.09 7.91
C ARG A 150 13.94 -22.45 9.13
N GLN A 151 12.62 -22.57 9.23
CA GLN A 151 11.90 -22.21 10.44
C GLN A 151 11.92 -23.38 11.44
N ALA A 152 12.38 -23.11 12.66
CA ALA A 152 12.17 -24.01 13.79
C ALA A 152 10.76 -23.79 14.36
N SER A 153 9.86 -24.74 14.12
CA SER A 153 8.48 -24.72 14.64
C SER A 153 8.19 -26.03 15.39
N PRO A 154 7.36 -26.02 16.45
CA PRO A 154 6.89 -27.25 17.08
C PRO A 154 6.16 -28.20 16.12
N ALA A 155 5.62 -27.67 15.01
CA ALA A 155 4.96 -28.44 13.96
C ALA A 155 5.92 -29.08 12.93
N GLY A 156 7.23 -28.90 13.08
CA GLY A 156 8.27 -29.41 12.17
C GLY A 156 9.16 -28.32 11.59
N ARG A 157 10.18 -28.74 10.83
CA ARG A 157 11.04 -27.85 10.05
C ARG A 157 10.41 -27.59 8.70
N ARG A 158 10.27 -26.32 8.35
CA ARG A 158 9.79 -25.88 7.03
C ARG A 158 10.80 -24.93 6.41
N ASP A 159 11.00 -25.05 5.11
CA ASP A 159 11.88 -24.20 4.34
C ASP A 159 11.14 -22.96 3.86
N TRP A 160 11.82 -21.82 3.98
CA TRP A 160 11.31 -20.50 3.63
C TRP A 160 12.34 -19.75 2.80
N ARG A 161 11.84 -18.90 1.91
CA ARG A 161 12.62 -17.87 1.23
C ARG A 161 12.35 -16.52 1.87
N LEU A 162 13.38 -15.87 2.41
CA LEU A 162 13.32 -14.55 3.01
C LEU A 162 13.85 -13.48 2.07
N ARG A 163 13.11 -12.39 1.97
CA ARG A 163 13.56 -11.12 1.38
C ARG A 163 13.34 -10.01 2.38
N GLY A 164 14.28 -9.07 2.49
CA GLY A 164 14.15 -7.97 3.42
C GLY A 164 15.12 -6.82 3.14
N VAL A 165 14.69 -5.62 3.48
CA VAL A 165 15.50 -4.40 3.35
C VAL A 165 15.70 -3.74 4.72
N PRO A 166 16.90 -3.20 4.99
CA PRO A 166 17.15 -2.44 6.19
C PRO A 166 16.35 -1.14 6.16
N ARG A 167 15.84 -0.73 7.31
CA ARG A 167 15.13 0.53 7.51
C ARG A 167 15.98 1.44 8.38
N PHE A 168 15.98 2.73 8.03
CA PHE A 168 16.69 3.75 8.76
C PHE A 168 15.71 4.83 9.24
N ASP A 169 15.97 5.40 10.42
CA ASP A 169 15.21 6.52 10.93
C ASP A 169 15.57 7.84 10.21
N HIS A 170 14.91 8.93 10.57
CA HIS A 170 15.17 10.28 10.03
C HIS A 170 16.60 10.79 10.30
N GLN A 171 17.36 10.14 11.19
CA GLN A 171 18.75 10.48 11.53
C GLN A 171 19.74 9.54 10.83
N GLY A 172 19.27 8.63 9.98
CA GLY A 172 20.09 7.65 9.28
C GLY A 172 20.54 6.48 10.17
N ARG A 173 19.97 6.32 11.37
CA ARG A 173 20.29 5.19 12.26
C ARG A 173 19.43 3.99 11.90
N PHE A 174 20.00 2.81 12.04
CA PHE A 174 19.30 1.56 11.78
C PHE A 174 18.08 1.40 12.70
N ALA A 175 16.92 1.13 12.11
CA ALA A 175 15.62 1.03 12.77
C ALA A 175 14.96 -0.35 12.58
N GLY A 176 15.73 -1.35 12.13
CA GLY A 176 15.27 -2.71 11.88
C GLY A 176 15.12 -3.07 10.41
N TYR A 177 14.47 -4.20 10.13
CA TYR A 177 14.18 -4.69 8.79
C TYR A 177 12.69 -4.71 8.50
N LEU A 178 12.33 -4.64 7.22
CA LEU A 178 11.02 -4.97 6.71
C LEU A 178 11.19 -5.92 5.53
N GLY A 179 10.36 -6.96 5.46
CA GLY A 179 10.52 -7.97 4.44
C GLY A 179 9.29 -8.84 4.24
N VAL A 180 9.47 -9.79 3.33
CA VAL A 180 8.52 -10.85 3.02
C VAL A 180 9.15 -12.22 3.19
N ALA A 181 8.33 -13.20 3.50
CA ALA A 181 8.69 -14.60 3.62
C ALA A 181 7.71 -15.45 2.80
N GLU A 182 8.25 -16.48 2.14
CA GLU A 182 7.46 -17.40 1.32
C GLU A 182 7.87 -18.83 1.65
N PRO A 183 6.93 -19.76 1.91
CA PRO A 183 7.25 -21.17 2.03
C PRO A 183 7.80 -21.71 0.69
N THR A 184 8.97 -22.35 0.72
CA THR A 184 9.61 -22.84 -0.51
C THR A 184 8.77 -23.93 -1.19
N GLU A 185 8.12 -24.79 -0.41
CA GLU A 185 7.22 -25.86 -0.89
C GLU A 185 6.14 -25.35 -1.86
N VAL A 186 5.55 -24.18 -1.57
CA VAL A 186 4.47 -23.61 -2.39
C VAL A 186 5.03 -23.11 -3.72
N ALA A 187 6.17 -22.42 -3.69
CA ALA A 187 6.82 -21.90 -4.88
C ALA A 187 7.31 -23.04 -5.80
N GLU A 188 7.92 -24.07 -5.22
CA GLU A 188 8.40 -25.23 -5.97
C GLU A 188 7.26 -26.05 -6.58
N ALA A 189 6.18 -26.28 -5.82
CA ALA A 189 5.01 -26.98 -6.35
C ALA A 189 4.36 -26.24 -7.53
N GLN A 190 4.25 -24.90 -7.43
CA GLN A 190 3.73 -24.08 -8.54
C GLN A 190 4.66 -24.13 -9.76
N ALA A 191 5.97 -24.00 -9.56
CA ALA A 191 6.95 -24.10 -10.63
C ALA A 191 6.93 -25.47 -11.31
N ALA A 192 6.89 -26.55 -10.54
CA ALA A 192 6.81 -27.92 -11.05
C ALA A 192 5.50 -28.16 -11.82
N ALA A 193 4.37 -27.68 -11.30
CA ALA A 193 3.08 -27.77 -11.99
C ALA A 193 3.08 -27.01 -13.33
N GLN A 194 3.66 -25.81 -13.36
CA GLN A 194 3.79 -25.02 -14.57
C GLN A 194 4.69 -25.71 -15.60
N GLN A 195 5.86 -26.21 -15.19
CA GLN A 195 6.76 -26.98 -16.05
C GLN A 195 6.08 -28.24 -16.60
N GLY A 196 5.34 -28.97 -15.76
CA GLY A 196 4.58 -30.14 -16.18
C GLY A 196 3.51 -29.80 -17.23
N LEU A 197 2.75 -28.73 -17.02
CA LEU A 197 1.76 -28.25 -17.99
C LEU A 197 2.42 -27.83 -19.30
N GLU A 198 3.54 -27.11 -19.25
CA GLU A 198 4.29 -26.68 -20.44
C GLU A 198 4.84 -27.88 -21.23
N SER A 199 5.34 -28.90 -20.55
CA SER A 199 5.78 -30.16 -21.17
C SER A 199 4.62 -30.85 -21.89
N LEU A 200 3.45 -30.99 -21.23
CA LEU A 200 2.26 -31.58 -21.85
C LEU A 200 1.75 -30.79 -23.06
N LEU A 201 1.86 -29.46 -23.04
CA LEU A 201 1.45 -28.60 -24.16
C LEU A 201 2.43 -28.60 -25.34
N THR A 202 3.67 -29.05 -25.13
CA THR A 202 4.70 -29.05 -26.16
C THR A 202 4.87 -30.43 -26.77
N GLU A 203 4.95 -31.46 -25.94
CA GLU A 203 5.32 -32.82 -26.34
C GLU A 203 4.29 -33.87 -25.92
N GLY A 204 3.21 -33.45 -25.24
CA GLY A 204 2.20 -34.36 -24.73
C GLY A 204 1.51 -35.17 -25.84
N PRO A 205 1.35 -36.50 -25.68
CA PRO A 205 0.75 -37.35 -26.69
C PRO A 205 -0.77 -37.17 -26.82
N ALA A 206 -1.44 -36.63 -25.79
CA ALA A 206 -2.88 -36.35 -25.80
C ALA A 206 -3.16 -34.99 -26.43
N ALA A 207 -4.22 -34.86 -27.24
CA ALA A 207 -4.64 -33.57 -27.79
C ALA A 207 -5.13 -32.62 -26.68
N LEU A 208 -4.42 -31.51 -26.48
CA LEU A 208 -4.71 -30.51 -25.46
C LEU A 208 -4.89 -29.12 -26.08
N CYS A 209 -6.00 -28.48 -25.73
CA CYS A 209 -6.35 -27.12 -26.12
C CYS A 209 -6.60 -26.27 -24.87
N LEU A 210 -5.84 -25.19 -24.73
CA LEU A 210 -6.05 -24.13 -23.75
C LEU A 210 -6.85 -23.02 -24.41
N ALA A 211 -8.07 -22.78 -23.92
CA ALA A 211 -8.90 -21.67 -24.34
C ALA A 211 -9.28 -20.80 -23.13
N THR A 212 -9.41 -19.50 -23.36
CA THR A 212 -9.92 -18.55 -22.36
C THR A 212 -11.28 -18.04 -22.82
N PRO A 213 -12.22 -17.72 -21.91
CA PRO A 213 -13.48 -17.10 -22.29
C PRO A 213 -13.22 -15.79 -23.04
N SER A 214 -14.02 -15.54 -24.09
CA SER A 214 -14.00 -14.29 -24.83
C SER A 214 -14.41 -13.13 -23.90
N PRO A 215 -13.78 -11.94 -24.01
CA PRO A 215 -14.17 -10.77 -23.21
C PRO A 215 -15.65 -10.39 -23.36
N ASP A 216 -16.27 -10.74 -24.50
CA ASP A 216 -17.69 -10.49 -24.78
C ASP A 216 -18.64 -11.54 -24.16
N GLY A 217 -18.09 -12.55 -23.48
CA GLY A 217 -18.85 -13.62 -22.80
C GLY A 217 -19.53 -14.63 -23.74
N THR A 218 -19.44 -14.45 -25.05
CA THR A 218 -20.20 -15.21 -26.06
C THR A 218 -19.43 -16.40 -26.68
N GLY A 219 -18.24 -16.73 -26.18
CA GLY A 219 -17.48 -17.86 -26.71
C GLY A 219 -16.13 -18.10 -26.04
N TRP A 220 -15.33 -18.98 -26.64
CA TRP A 220 -13.99 -19.33 -26.18
C TRP A 220 -12.96 -18.93 -27.23
N VAL A 221 -11.88 -18.32 -26.80
CA VAL A 221 -10.73 -17.99 -27.66
C VAL A 221 -9.62 -18.99 -27.35
N LEU A 222 -9.28 -19.81 -28.34
CA LEU A 222 -8.16 -20.74 -28.24
C LEU A 222 -6.85 -19.94 -28.08
N ARG A 223 -6.12 -20.20 -26.99
CA ARG A 223 -4.82 -19.58 -26.68
C ARG A 223 -3.67 -20.46 -27.13
N ARG A 224 -3.77 -21.76 -26.89
CA ARG A 224 -2.72 -22.72 -27.23
C ARG A 224 -3.34 -24.07 -27.56
N ALA A 225 -2.80 -24.73 -28.57
CA ALA A 225 -3.07 -26.13 -28.87
C ALA A 225 -1.72 -26.82 -29.06
N ASN A 226 -1.55 -27.99 -28.45
CA ASN A 226 -0.36 -28.81 -28.61
C ASN A 226 -0.32 -29.48 -30.00
N PRO A 227 0.81 -30.04 -30.44
CA PRO A 227 0.94 -30.62 -31.79
C PRO A 227 -0.11 -31.69 -32.09
N ALA A 228 -0.39 -32.59 -31.13
CA ALA A 228 -1.39 -33.64 -31.26
C ALA A 228 -2.80 -33.09 -31.53
N ALA A 229 -3.18 -31.97 -30.91
CA ALA A 229 -4.47 -31.32 -31.14
C ALA A 229 -4.57 -30.59 -32.47
N ARG A 230 -3.44 -30.19 -33.08
CA ARG A 230 -3.42 -29.52 -34.39
C ARG A 230 -3.52 -30.49 -35.55
N THR A 231 -3.23 -31.77 -35.30
CA THR A 231 -3.28 -32.85 -36.29
C THR A 231 -4.61 -33.61 -36.31
N LEU A 232 -5.53 -33.29 -35.39
CA LEU A 232 -6.90 -33.77 -35.38
C LEU A 232 -7.80 -32.87 -36.23
#